data_AF-A0A8G2EVU4-F1
#
_entry.id   AF-A0A8G2EVU4-F1
#
_cell.length_a   1.000
_cell.length_b   1.000
_cell.length_c   1.000
_cell.angle_alpha   90.00
_cell.angle_beta   90.00
_cell.angle_gamma   90.00
#
_symmetry.space_group_name_H-M   'P 1'
#
loop_
_entity.id
_entity.type
_entity.pdbx_description
1 polymer ?
#
loop_
_entity_poly.entity_id
_entity_poly.type
_entity_poly.pdbx_seq_one_letter_code
_entity_poly.pdbx_strand_id
1 'polypeptide(L)'
;MQQFLDYIGSFRSGRRFIALEEERALLHMGTTRFGLSLDDAMSALLVGARQSDLILESEVADETAAFLAGRVREAGRIARSDFKAASDFFTARAGNVVTPNEAARRVRQLVNRSGWTPARSGWIWRDTRWFDGIPDPAPSTRAWLPAPPMAADGLSGSAADAMQASTSGDGTGVLRDWAAALQARNVEQIIALYTPDALLLATAEERPLVGPAQIRTYFDRLASYEGLNVRFQQELQRLTSDRATLVSGLYTFSWLDPVTSAPVVTPARYSFAVRQTGSPARISMHHSSRIPGNYPGADQI
;
A
#
# COMPACT_ATOMS: atom_id res chain seq x y z
N MET A 1 -11.40 -4.28 -21.14
CA MET A 1 -12.30 -5.12 -20.33
C MET A 1 -11.66 -6.47 -19.98
N GLN A 2 -11.42 -7.37 -20.94
CA GLN A 2 -10.89 -8.72 -20.65
C GLN A 2 -9.58 -8.72 -19.85
N GLN A 3 -8.60 -7.88 -20.21
CA GLN A 3 -7.33 -7.77 -19.49
C GLN A 3 -7.50 -7.35 -18.02
N PHE A 4 -8.55 -6.58 -17.70
CA PHE A 4 -8.85 -6.18 -16.32
C PHE A 4 -9.53 -7.31 -15.54
N LEU A 5 -10.38 -8.10 -16.20
CA LEU A 5 -10.96 -9.32 -15.62
C LEU A 5 -9.88 -10.36 -15.31
N ASP A 6 -8.93 -10.57 -16.23
CA ASP A 6 -7.81 -11.49 -16.04
C ASP A 6 -6.92 -11.01 -14.87
N TYR A 7 -6.72 -9.69 -14.76
CA TYR A 7 -6.01 -9.09 -13.64
C TYR A 7 -6.74 -9.29 -12.30
N ILE A 8 -8.06 -9.06 -12.24
CA ILE A 8 -8.87 -9.37 -11.04
C ILE A 8 -8.77 -10.87 -10.71
N GLY A 9 -8.80 -11.74 -11.71
CA GLY A 9 -8.65 -13.19 -11.54
C GLY A 9 -7.33 -13.61 -10.92
N SER A 10 -6.26 -12.83 -11.11
CA SER A 10 -4.96 -13.10 -10.48
C SER A 10 -4.98 -12.98 -8.95
N PHE A 11 -5.95 -12.26 -8.36
CA PHE A 11 -6.10 -12.13 -6.91
C PHE A 11 -6.55 -13.41 -6.21
N ARG A 12 -7.02 -14.41 -6.98
CA ARG A 12 -7.43 -15.71 -6.44
C ARG A 12 -6.28 -16.46 -5.75
N SER A 13 -5.02 -16.14 -6.09
CA SER A 13 -3.84 -16.80 -5.52
C SER A 13 -3.54 -16.30 -4.11
N GLY A 14 -4.36 -16.72 -3.14
CA GLY A 14 -4.08 -16.60 -1.71
C GLY A 14 -5.09 -15.81 -0.87
N ARG A 15 -6.08 -15.13 -1.47
CA ARG A 15 -7.09 -14.35 -0.71
C ARG A 15 -8.48 -14.50 -1.31
N ARG A 16 -9.48 -14.70 -0.43
CA ARG A 16 -10.91 -14.78 -0.80
C ARG A 16 -11.69 -13.52 -0.48
N PHE A 17 -11.11 -12.55 0.25
CA PHE A 17 -11.77 -11.33 0.66
C PHE A 17 -10.94 -10.12 0.23
N ILE A 18 -11.61 -9.17 -0.42
CA ILE A 18 -11.05 -7.91 -0.92
C ILE A 18 -11.65 -6.77 -0.12
N ALA A 19 -10.80 -6.02 0.58
CA ALA A 19 -11.20 -4.90 1.41
C ALA A 19 -11.65 -3.70 0.57
N LEU A 20 -12.43 -2.80 1.15
CA LEU A 20 -12.99 -1.65 0.44
C LEU A 20 -11.91 -0.73 -0.18
N GLU A 21 -10.76 -0.60 0.47
CA GLU A 21 -9.62 0.17 -0.06
C GLU A 21 -8.99 -0.51 -1.28
N GLU A 22 -8.90 -1.84 -1.26
CA GLU A 22 -8.40 -2.65 -2.38
C GLU A 22 -9.37 -2.57 -3.56
N GLU A 23 -10.68 -2.63 -3.32
CA GLU A 23 -11.71 -2.39 -4.36
C GLU A 23 -11.56 -1.02 -4.99
N ARG A 24 -11.43 0.05 -4.20
CA ARG A 24 -11.20 1.42 -4.71
C ARG A 24 -9.94 1.51 -5.56
N ALA A 25 -8.88 0.83 -5.14
CA ALA A 25 -7.64 0.78 -5.90
C ALA A 25 -7.80 0.00 -7.22
N LEU A 26 -8.58 -1.08 -7.24
CA LEU A 26 -8.94 -1.81 -8.46
C LEU A 26 -9.77 -0.95 -9.42
N LEU A 27 -10.77 -0.23 -8.91
CA LEU A 27 -11.58 0.69 -9.71
C LEU A 27 -10.73 1.82 -10.31
N HIS A 28 -9.86 2.42 -9.49
CA HIS A 28 -8.92 3.43 -9.96
C HIS A 28 -7.99 2.85 -11.04
N MET A 29 -7.52 1.62 -10.89
CA MET A 29 -6.68 0.95 -11.89
C MET A 29 -7.45 0.66 -13.18
N GLY A 30 -8.71 0.22 -13.08
CA GLY A 30 -9.60 0.01 -14.22
C GLY A 30 -9.72 1.29 -15.07
N THR A 31 -9.90 2.44 -14.43
CA THR A 31 -10.01 3.74 -15.11
C THR A 31 -8.69 4.25 -15.68
N THR A 32 -7.63 4.25 -14.87
CA THR A 32 -6.36 4.89 -15.24
C THR A 32 -5.46 4.04 -16.13
N ARG A 33 -5.51 2.72 -16.00
CA ARG A 33 -4.58 1.81 -16.69
C ARG A 33 -5.26 0.97 -17.76
N PHE A 34 -6.48 0.52 -17.51
CA PHE A 34 -7.22 -0.30 -18.47
C PHE A 34 -8.18 0.52 -19.35
N GLY A 35 -8.20 1.85 -19.18
CA GLY A 35 -8.97 2.79 -20.00
C GLY A 35 -10.49 2.60 -19.90
N LEU A 36 -10.97 1.98 -18.81
CA LEU A 36 -12.41 1.75 -18.60
C LEU A 36 -13.07 3.02 -18.06
N SER A 37 -14.36 3.21 -18.35
CA SER A 37 -15.16 4.13 -17.56
C SER A 37 -15.26 3.61 -16.11
N LEU A 38 -15.66 4.48 -15.16
CA LEU A 38 -15.88 4.05 -13.78
C LEU A 38 -16.96 2.94 -13.72
N ASP A 39 -18.04 3.10 -14.48
CA ASP A 39 -19.15 2.14 -14.54
C ASP A 39 -18.70 0.79 -15.14
N ASP A 40 -17.86 0.84 -16.18
CA ASP A 40 -17.25 -0.36 -16.76
C ASP A 40 -16.30 -1.04 -15.79
N ALA A 41 -15.47 -0.28 -15.08
CA ALA A 41 -14.56 -0.81 -14.06
C ALA A 41 -15.32 -1.45 -12.89
N MET A 42 -16.43 -0.83 -12.46
CA MET A 42 -17.32 -1.39 -11.44
C MET A 42 -17.98 -2.68 -11.93
N SER A 43 -18.52 -2.67 -13.15
CA SER A 43 -19.14 -3.84 -13.76
C SER A 43 -18.14 -4.99 -13.88
N ALA A 44 -16.91 -4.68 -14.31
CA ALA A 44 -15.83 -5.65 -14.41
C ALA A 44 -15.39 -6.20 -13.04
N LEU A 45 -15.30 -5.35 -12.02
CA LEU A 45 -14.95 -5.76 -10.67
C LEU A 45 -15.97 -6.78 -10.14
N LEU A 46 -17.26 -6.50 -10.30
CA LEU A 46 -18.34 -7.41 -9.87
C LEU A 46 -18.30 -8.74 -10.64
N VAL A 47 -18.12 -8.69 -11.95
CA VAL A 47 -18.03 -9.91 -12.79
C VAL A 47 -16.79 -10.72 -12.43
N GLY A 48 -15.63 -10.07 -12.35
CA GLY A 48 -14.35 -10.70 -12.04
C GLY A 48 -14.33 -11.32 -10.64
N ALA A 49 -14.93 -10.64 -9.65
CA ALA A 49 -15.07 -11.16 -8.30
C ALA A 49 -15.89 -12.45 -8.26
N ARG A 50 -17.04 -12.47 -8.94
CA ARG A 50 -17.90 -13.67 -9.04
C ARG A 50 -17.22 -14.83 -9.77
N GLN A 51 -16.52 -14.55 -10.86
CA GLN A 51 -15.78 -15.56 -11.63
C GLN A 51 -14.62 -16.15 -10.84
N SER A 52 -14.08 -15.38 -9.90
CA SER A 52 -12.86 -15.73 -9.14
C SER A 52 -13.14 -16.16 -7.71
N ASP A 53 -14.41 -16.28 -7.31
CA ASP A 53 -14.85 -16.59 -5.94
C ASP A 53 -14.26 -15.63 -4.88
N LEU A 54 -14.18 -14.35 -5.26
CA LEU A 54 -13.77 -13.26 -4.38
C LEU A 54 -14.99 -12.64 -3.70
N ILE A 55 -14.87 -12.41 -2.40
CA ILE A 55 -15.82 -11.71 -1.57
C ILE A 55 -15.40 -10.25 -1.51
N LEU A 56 -16.23 -9.36 -2.03
CA LEU A 56 -16.02 -7.91 -1.95
C LEU A 56 -16.57 -7.39 -0.62
N GLU A 57 -15.79 -6.56 0.07
CA GLU A 57 -16.23 -5.87 1.28
C GLU A 57 -17.48 -5.01 1.01
N SER A 58 -17.57 -4.37 -0.15
CA SER A 58 -18.76 -3.59 -0.54
C SER A 58 -20.03 -4.45 -0.60
N GLU A 59 -19.95 -5.63 -1.20
CA GLU A 59 -21.08 -6.58 -1.30
C GLU A 59 -21.48 -7.08 0.10
N VAL A 60 -20.52 -7.46 0.94
CA VAL A 60 -20.79 -7.85 2.35
C VAL A 60 -21.39 -6.69 3.14
N ALA A 61 -20.93 -5.47 2.92
CA ALA A 61 -21.44 -4.29 3.61
C ALA A 61 -22.88 -3.98 3.19
N ASP A 62 -23.23 -4.12 1.91
CA ASP A 62 -24.58 -3.90 1.40
C ASP A 62 -25.57 -4.95 1.93
N GLU A 63 -25.16 -6.22 1.97
CA GLU A 63 -25.96 -7.28 2.60
C GLU A 63 -26.15 -7.04 4.10
N THR A 64 -25.08 -6.62 4.80
CA THR A 64 -25.15 -6.28 6.22
C THR A 64 -26.06 -5.07 6.45
N ALA A 65 -26.06 -4.10 5.53
CA ALA A 65 -26.93 -2.94 5.58
C ALA A 65 -28.39 -3.36 5.45
N ALA A 66 -28.72 -4.19 4.46
CA ALA A 66 -30.06 -4.74 4.28
C ALA A 66 -30.51 -5.54 5.51
N PHE A 67 -29.61 -6.35 6.08
CA PHE A 67 -29.86 -7.08 7.32
C PHE A 67 -30.19 -6.15 8.49
N LEU A 68 -29.47 -5.04 8.64
CA LEU A 68 -29.72 -4.04 9.69
C LEU A 68 -31.00 -3.25 9.44
N ALA A 69 -31.28 -2.86 8.20
CA ALA A 69 -32.44 -2.06 7.83
C ALA A 69 -33.76 -2.69 8.31
N GLY A 70 -33.89 -4.02 8.19
CA GLY A 70 -35.05 -4.77 8.71
C GLY A 70 -35.16 -4.84 10.25
N ARG A 71 -34.20 -4.27 10.99
CA ARG A 71 -34.09 -4.28 12.46
C ARG A 71 -33.94 -2.88 13.05
N VAL A 72 -33.92 -1.84 12.20
CA VAL A 72 -33.89 -0.45 12.66
C VAL A 72 -35.21 -0.14 13.38
N ARG A 73 -35.11 0.36 14.61
CA ARG A 73 -36.25 0.78 15.41
C ARG A 73 -36.74 2.16 14.95
N GLU A 74 -37.88 2.58 15.49
CA GLU A 74 -38.38 3.95 15.36
C GLU A 74 -37.27 4.98 15.62
N ALA A 75 -37.31 6.08 14.84
CA ALA A 75 -36.29 7.13 14.83
C ALA A 75 -34.88 6.69 14.39
N GLY A 76 -34.75 5.60 13.62
CA GLY A 76 -33.47 5.24 13.00
C GLY A 76 -32.46 4.61 13.95
N ARG A 77 -32.93 3.95 15.02
CA ARG A 77 -32.06 3.46 16.10
C ARG A 77 -31.74 1.97 16.00
N ILE A 78 -30.49 1.60 16.28
CA ILE A 78 -30.02 0.21 16.25
C ILE A 78 -29.70 -0.28 17.66
N ALA A 79 -30.27 -1.42 18.05
CA ALA A 79 -29.99 -2.02 19.34
C ALA A 79 -28.59 -2.66 19.38
N ARG A 80 -27.99 -2.72 20.57
CA ARG A 80 -26.71 -3.42 20.78
C ARG A 80 -26.74 -4.88 20.31
N SER A 81 -27.87 -5.58 20.51
CA SER A 81 -28.06 -6.96 20.06
C SER A 81 -28.07 -7.08 18.53
N ASP A 82 -28.77 -6.17 17.86
CA ASP A 82 -28.86 -6.16 16.40
C ASP A 82 -27.53 -5.78 15.75
N PHE A 83 -26.80 -4.84 16.36
CA PHE A 83 -25.44 -4.49 15.95
C PHE A 83 -24.47 -5.68 16.10
N LYS A 84 -24.55 -6.41 17.23
CA LYS A 84 -23.74 -7.62 17.42
C LYS A 84 -24.08 -8.67 16.37
N ALA A 85 -25.37 -8.93 16.14
CA ALA A 85 -25.82 -9.88 15.12
C ALA A 85 -25.34 -9.48 13.71
N ALA A 86 -25.34 -8.18 13.39
CA ALA A 86 -24.81 -7.68 12.13
C ALA A 86 -23.29 -7.84 12.02
N SER A 87 -22.55 -7.69 13.12
CA SER A 87 -21.10 -7.92 13.15
C SER A 87 -20.77 -9.41 12.95
N ASP A 88 -21.51 -10.30 13.61
CA ASP A 88 -21.37 -11.75 13.42
C ASP A 88 -21.75 -12.15 11.98
N PHE A 89 -22.81 -11.57 11.43
CA PHE A 89 -23.23 -11.76 10.03
C PHE A 89 -22.15 -11.30 9.04
N PHE A 90 -21.56 -10.12 9.26
CA PHE A 90 -20.47 -9.60 8.46
C PHE A 90 -19.26 -10.56 8.45
N THR A 91 -18.82 -11.03 9.63
CA THR A 91 -17.74 -12.02 9.75
C THR A 91 -18.03 -13.29 8.96
N ALA A 92 -19.26 -13.82 9.08
CA ALA A 92 -19.67 -15.02 8.36
C ALA A 92 -19.66 -14.82 6.83
N ARG A 93 -20.19 -13.69 6.36
CA ARG A 93 -20.21 -13.33 4.94
C ARG A 93 -18.83 -13.04 4.37
N ALA A 94 -17.92 -12.50 5.18
CA ALA A 94 -16.51 -12.32 4.84
C ALA A 94 -15.70 -13.63 4.88
N GLY A 95 -16.32 -14.81 4.93
CA GLY A 95 -15.61 -16.09 4.95
C GLY A 95 -14.75 -16.30 6.21
N ASN A 96 -15.11 -15.65 7.32
CA ASN A 96 -14.39 -15.67 8.61
C ASN A 96 -12.97 -15.10 8.58
N VAL A 97 -12.56 -14.42 7.51
CA VAL A 97 -11.25 -13.75 7.45
C VAL A 97 -11.22 -12.42 8.20
N VAL A 98 -12.39 -11.80 8.39
CA VAL A 98 -12.57 -10.57 9.17
C VAL A 98 -13.05 -10.96 10.56
N THR A 99 -12.24 -10.65 11.58
CA THR A 99 -12.57 -11.01 12.96
C THR A 99 -13.82 -10.27 13.46
N PRO A 100 -14.54 -10.78 14.46
CA PRO A 100 -15.74 -10.10 15.00
C PRO A 100 -15.47 -8.65 15.46
N ASN A 101 -14.29 -8.39 16.00
CA ASN A 101 -13.89 -7.03 16.42
C ASN A 101 -13.67 -6.10 15.22
N GLU A 102 -13.05 -6.59 14.14
CA GLU A 102 -12.87 -5.81 12.91
C GLU A 102 -14.21 -5.60 12.17
N ALA A 103 -15.07 -6.61 12.16
CA ALA A 103 -16.43 -6.52 11.65
C ALA A 103 -17.22 -5.45 12.40
N ALA A 104 -17.15 -5.41 13.74
CA ALA A 104 -17.79 -4.38 14.55
C ALA A 104 -17.35 -2.95 14.14
N ARG A 105 -16.06 -2.74 13.83
CA ARG A 105 -15.57 -1.42 13.37
C ARG A 105 -16.16 -1.04 12.02
N ARG A 106 -16.23 -1.99 11.07
CA ARG A 106 -16.83 -1.80 9.74
C ARG A 106 -18.33 -1.56 9.82
N VAL A 107 -19.04 -2.34 10.63
CA VAL A 107 -20.47 -2.16 10.86
C VAL A 107 -20.76 -0.82 11.53
N ARG A 108 -19.90 -0.32 12.43
CA ARG A 108 -20.02 1.04 12.96
C ARG A 108 -19.95 2.10 11.86
N GLN A 109 -18.99 2.01 10.94
CA GLN A 109 -18.92 2.93 9.80
C GLN A 109 -20.17 2.84 8.92
N LEU A 110 -20.67 1.62 8.69
CA LEU A 110 -21.91 1.39 7.96
C LEU A 110 -23.12 2.05 8.65
N VAL A 111 -23.25 1.93 9.96
CA VAL A 111 -24.32 2.58 10.74
C VAL A 111 -24.23 4.10 10.59
N ASN A 112 -23.03 4.67 10.73
CA ASN A 112 -22.81 6.12 10.62
C ASN A 112 -23.14 6.65 9.21
N ARG A 113 -22.67 5.97 8.14
CA ARG A 113 -22.91 6.41 6.75
C ARG A 113 -24.38 6.28 6.33
N SER A 114 -25.12 5.34 6.92
CA SER A 114 -26.56 5.16 6.69
C SER A 114 -27.42 6.16 7.48
N GLY A 115 -26.82 7.01 8.32
CA GLY A 115 -27.55 7.97 9.16
C GLY A 115 -28.29 7.33 10.34
N TRP A 116 -27.99 6.07 10.67
CA TRP A 116 -28.57 5.39 11.82
C TRP A 116 -27.80 5.72 13.10
N THR A 117 -28.46 5.57 14.24
CA THR A 117 -27.88 5.92 15.55
C THR A 117 -27.95 4.74 16.52
N PRO A 118 -27.02 4.62 17.48
CA PRO A 118 -27.08 3.57 18.50
C PRO A 118 -28.23 3.83 19.48
N ALA A 119 -29.01 2.79 19.78
CA ALA A 119 -29.95 2.82 20.89
C ALA A 119 -29.18 2.75 22.22
N ARG A 120 -29.67 3.46 23.23
CA ARG A 120 -29.12 3.38 24.59
C ARG A 120 -29.29 1.96 25.15
N SER A 121 -28.26 1.43 25.80
CA SER A 121 -28.22 0.08 26.37
C SER A 121 -27.65 0.12 27.78
N GLY A 122 -28.11 -0.77 28.67
CA GLY A 122 -27.62 -0.90 30.05
C GLY A 122 -28.75 -1.01 31.08
N TRP A 123 -28.44 -1.68 32.21
CA TRP A 123 -29.40 -1.94 33.28
C TRP A 123 -29.47 -0.79 34.31
N ILE A 124 -28.31 -0.22 34.67
CA ILE A 124 -28.20 0.86 35.67
C ILE A 124 -28.01 2.23 34.98
N TRP A 125 -27.20 2.27 33.91
CA TRP A 125 -26.98 3.48 33.10
C TRP A 125 -27.27 3.13 31.64
N ARG A 126 -28.26 3.80 31.03
CA ARG A 126 -28.63 3.63 29.63
C ARG A 126 -27.80 4.59 28.77
N ASP A 127 -26.72 4.10 28.17
CA ASP A 127 -25.81 4.90 27.33
C ASP A 127 -25.47 4.21 25.99
N THR A 128 -24.68 4.90 25.17
CA THR A 128 -24.21 4.46 23.84
C THR A 128 -22.72 4.10 23.83
N ARG A 129 -22.07 3.96 25.00
CA ARG A 129 -20.63 3.66 25.09
C ARG A 129 -20.25 2.34 24.42
N TRP A 130 -21.19 1.41 24.36
CA TRP A 130 -21.04 0.14 23.64
C TRP A 130 -20.78 0.34 22.14
N PHE A 131 -21.22 1.47 21.57
CA PHE A 131 -21.02 1.86 20.18
C PHE A 131 -19.91 2.90 20.04
N ASP A 132 -19.93 3.93 20.90
CA ASP A 132 -18.98 5.05 20.84
C ASP A 132 -17.54 4.62 21.20
N GLY A 133 -17.39 3.55 21.98
CA GLY A 133 -16.10 2.98 22.35
C GLY A 133 -15.47 2.09 21.27
N ILE A 134 -16.15 1.86 20.13
CA ILE A 134 -15.61 1.06 19.02
C ILE A 134 -14.66 1.95 18.20
N PRO A 135 -13.37 1.63 18.09
CA PRO A 135 -12.42 2.41 17.29
C PRO A 135 -12.79 2.40 15.82
N ASP A 136 -12.30 3.39 15.07
CA ASP A 136 -12.33 3.30 13.62
C ASP A 136 -11.54 2.06 13.14
N PRO A 137 -11.95 1.43 12.03
CA PRO A 137 -11.17 0.34 11.45
C PRO A 137 -9.77 0.85 11.15
N ALA A 138 -8.77 0.03 11.47
CA ALA A 138 -7.42 0.34 11.03
C ALA A 138 -7.41 0.39 9.50
N PRO A 139 -6.63 1.29 8.88
CA PRO A 139 -6.36 1.22 7.44
C PRO A 139 -5.85 -0.19 7.12
N SER A 140 -6.11 -0.65 5.90
CA SER A 140 -5.73 -2.00 5.48
C SER A 140 -4.20 -2.12 5.51
N THR A 141 -3.62 -2.56 6.61
CA THR A 141 -2.16 -2.76 6.73
C THR A 141 -1.66 -3.97 5.93
N ARG A 142 -2.55 -4.65 5.20
CA ARG A 142 -2.26 -5.87 4.43
C ARG A 142 -2.44 -5.63 2.94
N ALA A 143 -1.27 -5.50 2.31
CA ALA A 143 -0.97 -5.74 0.90
C ALA A 143 -1.61 -4.77 -0.11
N TRP A 144 -0.78 -3.80 -0.50
CA TRP A 144 -0.67 -3.31 -1.87
C TRP A 144 -1.15 -4.33 -2.91
N LEU A 145 -2.07 -3.92 -3.80
CA LEU A 145 -2.39 -4.68 -5.01
C LEU A 145 -1.07 -5.00 -5.73
N PRO A 146 -0.79 -6.27 -6.11
CA PRO A 146 0.34 -6.57 -6.98
C PRO A 146 0.19 -5.73 -8.24
N ALA A 147 1.26 -5.06 -8.68
CA ALA A 147 1.23 -4.36 -9.96
C ALA A 147 0.84 -5.39 -11.04
N PRO A 148 -0.13 -5.09 -11.93
CA PRO A 148 -0.48 -5.99 -13.02
C PRO A 148 0.78 -6.39 -13.78
N PRO A 149 0.91 -7.67 -14.20
CA PRO A 149 2.06 -8.12 -14.96
C PRO A 149 2.21 -7.20 -16.18
N MET A 150 3.31 -6.46 -16.24
CA MET A 150 3.75 -5.88 -17.50
C MET A 150 4.28 -7.04 -18.32
N ALA A 151 3.85 -7.15 -19.58
CA ALA A 151 4.44 -8.08 -20.52
C ALA A 151 5.96 -7.88 -20.49
N ALA A 152 6.69 -8.95 -20.19
CA ALA A 152 8.15 -8.97 -20.08
C ALA A 152 8.82 -8.97 -21.45
N ASP A 153 8.34 -8.13 -22.37
CA ASP A 153 8.97 -7.97 -23.67
C ASP A 153 10.03 -6.87 -23.56
N GLY A 154 11.29 -7.29 -23.37
CA GLY A 154 12.44 -6.45 -23.76
C GLY A 154 13.59 -6.26 -22.78
N LEU A 155 13.72 -6.98 -21.66
CA LEU A 155 14.84 -6.77 -20.73
C LEU A 155 15.94 -7.84 -20.86
N SER A 156 16.56 -7.88 -22.04
CA SER A 156 17.88 -8.50 -22.26
C SER A 156 18.95 -7.40 -22.29
N GLY A 157 19.12 -6.70 -21.17
CA GLY A 157 20.15 -5.66 -21.02
C GLY A 157 20.69 -5.67 -19.60
N SER A 158 21.96 -6.04 -19.45
CA SER A 158 22.66 -6.07 -18.16
C SER A 158 22.75 -4.67 -17.55
N ALA A 159 22.47 -4.57 -16.25
CA ALA A 159 22.59 -3.32 -15.47
C ALA A 159 24.05 -2.81 -15.35
N ALA A 160 25.04 -3.59 -15.81
CA ALA A 160 26.44 -3.20 -15.80
C ALA A 160 26.78 -2.11 -16.83
N ASP A 161 26.00 -2.00 -17.92
CA ASP A 161 26.34 -1.12 -19.05
C ASP A 161 25.85 0.32 -18.88
N ALA A 162 24.93 0.59 -17.95
CA ALA A 162 24.38 1.94 -17.72
C ALA A 162 25.17 2.78 -16.69
N MET A 163 26.19 2.22 -16.03
CA MET A 163 26.89 2.85 -14.89
C MET A 163 28.41 2.92 -15.07
N GLN A 164 28.90 3.18 -16.28
CA GLN A 164 30.29 3.57 -16.52
C GLN A 164 30.39 5.05 -16.92
N ALA A 165 30.19 5.96 -15.95
CA ALA A 165 30.86 7.26 -15.90
C ALA A 165 30.42 8.06 -14.67
N SER A 166 31.17 8.00 -13.57
CA SER A 166 31.60 9.16 -12.75
C SER A 166 32.14 8.70 -11.38
N THR A 167 33.31 9.22 -11.05
CA THR A 167 34.13 8.88 -9.88
C THR A 167 33.79 9.74 -8.67
N SER A 168 33.77 9.07 -7.51
CA SER A 168 33.98 9.55 -6.13
C SER A 168 34.13 11.07 -5.89
N GLY A 169 33.12 11.69 -5.26
CA GLY A 169 33.22 13.02 -4.62
C GLY A 169 31.94 13.85 -4.55
N ASP A 170 30.85 13.42 -5.20
CA ASP A 170 29.71 14.28 -5.57
C ASP A 170 28.35 13.87 -4.95
N GLY A 171 28.34 12.90 -4.04
CA GLY A 171 27.13 12.31 -3.47
C GLY A 171 26.54 11.13 -4.28
N THR A 172 27.00 10.85 -5.51
CA THR A 172 26.62 9.60 -6.25
C THR A 172 27.11 8.36 -5.52
N GLY A 173 28.30 8.42 -4.91
CA GLY A 173 28.89 7.31 -4.18
C GLY A 173 27.96 6.77 -3.09
N VAL A 174 27.36 7.67 -2.30
CA VAL A 174 26.43 7.29 -1.22
C VAL A 174 25.18 6.59 -1.77
N LEU A 175 24.62 7.06 -2.89
CA LEU A 175 23.43 6.43 -3.50
C LEU A 175 23.77 5.07 -4.11
N ARG A 176 24.95 4.94 -4.73
CA ARG A 176 25.45 3.67 -5.26
C ARG A 176 25.71 2.68 -4.14
N ASP A 177 26.37 3.11 -3.07
CA ASP A 177 26.67 2.28 -1.92
C ASP A 177 25.36 1.88 -1.20
N TRP A 178 24.37 2.77 -1.15
CA TRP A 178 23.02 2.47 -0.67
C TRP A 178 22.33 1.41 -1.52
N ALA A 179 22.40 1.53 -2.85
CA ALA A 179 21.82 0.55 -3.78
C ALA A 179 22.49 -0.83 -3.60
N ALA A 180 23.82 -0.85 -3.51
CA ALA A 180 24.60 -2.07 -3.29
C ALA A 180 24.26 -2.74 -1.94
N ALA A 181 24.17 -1.95 -0.87
CA ALA A 181 23.78 -2.46 0.45
C ALA A 181 22.35 -3.03 0.46
N LEU A 182 21.41 -2.38 -0.26
CA LEU A 182 20.05 -2.87 -0.41
C LEU A 182 19.99 -4.19 -1.19
N GLN A 183 20.68 -4.28 -2.34
CA GLN A 183 20.75 -5.49 -3.16
C GLN A 183 21.42 -6.65 -2.41
N ALA A 184 22.44 -6.35 -1.61
CA ALA A 184 23.07 -7.32 -0.70
C ALA A 184 22.18 -7.68 0.51
N ARG A 185 21.01 -7.03 0.67
CA ARG A 185 20.11 -7.15 1.82
C ARG A 185 20.83 -6.92 3.16
N ASN A 186 21.84 -6.05 3.16
CA ASN A 186 22.67 -5.75 4.32
C ASN A 186 22.15 -4.50 5.04
N VAL A 187 21.20 -4.70 5.96
CA VAL A 187 20.56 -3.60 6.70
C VAL A 187 21.57 -2.79 7.50
N GLU A 188 22.59 -3.42 8.10
CA GLU A 188 23.64 -2.69 8.82
C GLU A 188 24.34 -1.66 7.94
N GLN A 189 24.73 -2.05 6.73
CA GLN A 189 25.35 -1.13 5.78
C GLN A 189 24.39 -0.04 5.30
N ILE A 190 23.12 -0.37 5.08
CA ILE A 190 22.10 0.63 4.72
C ILE A 190 22.01 1.70 5.81
N ILE A 191 21.89 1.29 7.07
CA ILE A 191 21.72 2.21 8.21
C ILE A 191 22.97 3.03 8.46
N ALA A 192 24.16 2.48 8.23
CA ALA A 192 25.41 3.21 8.32
C ALA A 192 25.52 4.38 7.32
N LEU A 193 24.71 4.40 6.25
CA LEU A 193 24.69 5.50 5.28
C LEU A 193 23.78 6.66 5.68
N TYR A 194 22.95 6.51 6.72
CA TYR A 194 22.07 7.58 7.22
C TYR A 194 22.74 8.38 8.35
N THR A 195 22.40 9.66 8.47
CA THR A 195 22.78 10.46 9.65
C THR A 195 21.93 10.08 10.87
N PRO A 196 22.40 10.34 12.10
CA PRO A 196 21.63 10.04 13.32
C PRO A 196 20.27 10.76 13.40
N ASP A 197 20.16 11.92 12.73
CA ASP A 197 18.97 12.77 12.63
C ASP A 197 18.19 12.58 11.32
N ALA A 198 18.49 11.54 10.54
CA ALA A 198 17.93 11.40 9.20
C ALA A 198 16.40 11.22 9.20
N LEU A 199 15.76 11.79 8.18
CA LEU A 199 14.34 11.69 7.92
C LEU A 199 14.08 10.82 6.68
N LEU A 200 13.24 9.80 6.82
CA LEU A 200 12.77 8.96 5.73
C LEU A 200 11.24 9.07 5.59
N LEU A 201 10.80 9.59 4.44
CA LEU A 201 9.42 9.51 3.97
C LEU A 201 9.34 8.31 3.03
N ALA A 202 9.02 7.14 3.58
CA ALA A 202 9.02 5.89 2.83
C ALA A 202 7.70 5.67 2.08
N THR A 203 7.78 5.01 0.93
CA THR A 203 6.62 4.66 0.10
C THR A 203 5.55 3.87 0.85
N ALA A 204 5.94 3.04 1.82
CA ALA A 204 5.06 2.12 2.53
C ALA A 204 4.74 2.51 3.97
N GLU A 205 5.02 3.77 4.35
CA GLU A 205 4.81 4.24 5.72
C GLU A 205 3.93 5.49 5.73
N GLU A 206 2.92 5.49 6.59
CA GLU A 206 2.03 6.64 6.79
C GLU A 206 2.70 7.77 7.57
N ARG A 207 3.66 7.41 8.44
CA ARG A 207 4.35 8.36 9.32
C ARG A 207 5.80 8.55 8.87
N PRO A 208 6.34 9.77 8.99
CA PRO A 208 7.76 9.99 8.78
C PRO A 208 8.60 9.16 9.75
N LEU A 209 9.66 8.52 9.25
CA LEU A 209 10.61 7.76 10.04
C LEU A 209 11.80 8.65 10.39
N VAL A 210 12.09 8.78 11.68
CA VAL A 210 13.17 9.64 12.18
C VAL A 210 14.23 8.81 12.89
N GLY A 211 15.46 8.96 12.41
CA GLY A 211 16.66 8.37 13.00
C GLY A 211 16.85 6.87 12.74
N PRO A 212 18.04 6.33 13.08
CA PRO A 212 18.47 4.99 12.70
C PRO A 212 17.53 3.86 13.13
N ALA A 213 16.91 3.96 14.31
CA ALA A 213 16.07 2.89 14.85
C ALA A 213 14.81 2.65 14.00
N GLN A 214 14.09 3.72 13.64
CA GLN A 214 12.86 3.62 12.84
C GLN A 214 13.17 3.24 11.39
N ILE A 215 14.24 3.83 10.84
CA ILE A 215 14.71 3.54 9.48
C ILE A 215 15.16 2.07 9.37
N ARG A 216 15.81 1.51 10.40
CA ARG A 216 16.15 0.09 10.49
C ARG A 216 14.93 -0.82 10.43
N THR A 217 13.92 -0.57 11.26
CA THR A 217 12.70 -1.38 11.27
C THR A 217 12.00 -1.40 9.90
N TYR A 218 12.12 -0.33 9.12
CA TYR A 218 11.66 -0.30 7.73
C TYR A 218 12.52 -1.18 6.81
N PHE A 219 13.85 -1.02 6.85
CA PHE A 219 14.74 -1.79 5.98
C PHE A 219 14.85 -3.26 6.36
N ASP A 220 14.66 -3.66 7.62
CA ASP A 220 14.55 -5.09 8.01
C ASP A 220 13.36 -5.76 7.31
N ARG A 221 12.22 -5.08 7.26
CA ARG A 221 11.03 -5.57 6.54
C ARG A 221 11.28 -5.61 5.04
N LEU A 222 11.84 -4.54 4.47
CA LEU A 222 12.10 -4.49 3.03
C LEU A 222 13.14 -5.54 2.60
N ALA A 223 14.24 -5.69 3.35
CA ALA A 223 15.30 -6.66 3.07
C ALA A 223 14.88 -8.12 3.26
N SER A 224 13.74 -8.37 3.92
CA SER A 224 13.19 -9.73 4.05
C SER A 224 12.64 -10.29 2.73
N TYR A 225 12.34 -9.45 1.74
CA TYR A 225 11.86 -9.91 0.44
C TYR A 225 12.98 -10.60 -0.36
N GLU A 226 12.68 -11.79 -0.88
CA GLU A 226 13.59 -12.53 -1.73
C GLU A 226 13.75 -11.84 -3.09
N GLY A 227 14.94 -11.90 -3.68
CA GLY A 227 15.21 -11.25 -4.96
C GLY A 227 15.08 -9.72 -4.94
N LEU A 228 15.09 -9.10 -3.75
CA LEU A 228 15.04 -7.65 -3.61
C LEU A 228 16.15 -7.00 -4.42
N ASN A 229 15.76 -6.07 -5.27
CA ASN A 229 16.62 -5.28 -6.12
C ASN A 229 16.07 -3.86 -6.25
N VAL A 230 16.96 -2.92 -6.52
CA VAL A 230 16.63 -1.55 -6.90
C VAL A 230 17.44 -1.17 -8.14
N ARG A 231 16.77 -0.56 -9.11
CA ARG A 231 17.38 -0.01 -10.32
C ARG A 231 17.02 1.47 -10.44
N PHE A 232 18.03 2.33 -10.34
CA PHE A 232 17.90 3.74 -10.72
C PHE A 232 17.71 3.80 -12.24
N GLN A 233 16.60 4.37 -12.70
CA GLN A 233 16.28 4.50 -14.12
C GLN A 233 16.74 5.83 -14.67
N GLN A 234 16.44 6.90 -13.95
CA GLN A 234 16.69 8.25 -14.43
C GLN A 234 17.01 9.15 -13.25
N GLU A 235 18.07 9.93 -13.38
CA GLU A 235 18.30 11.12 -12.55
C GLU A 235 17.64 12.30 -13.26
N LEU A 236 16.69 12.96 -12.58
CA LEU A 236 15.96 14.11 -13.14
C LEU A 236 16.63 15.43 -12.74
N GLN A 237 17.18 15.50 -11.53
CA GLN A 237 17.83 16.71 -11.05
C GLN A 237 18.90 16.39 -10.01
N ARG A 238 20.02 17.12 -10.10
CA ARG A 238 21.07 17.15 -9.10
C ARG A 238 21.45 18.59 -8.78
N LEU A 239 21.47 18.91 -7.49
CA LEU A 239 21.95 20.19 -6.98
C LEU A 239 23.03 19.90 -5.94
N THR A 240 24.24 20.39 -6.19
CA THR A 240 25.39 20.17 -5.32
C THR A 240 25.89 21.48 -4.74
N SER A 241 26.19 21.47 -3.45
CA SER A 241 26.86 22.54 -2.71
C SER A 241 28.04 21.96 -1.92
N ASP A 242 28.82 22.84 -1.28
CA ASP A 242 29.87 22.47 -0.33
C ASP A 242 29.34 21.65 0.87
N ARG A 243 28.07 21.84 1.25
CA ARG A 243 27.47 21.23 2.44
C ARG A 243 26.58 20.03 2.16
N ALA A 244 25.95 19.98 0.98
CA ALA A 244 24.99 18.96 0.65
C ALA A 244 24.83 18.75 -0.87
N THR A 245 24.46 17.52 -1.23
CA THR A 245 23.97 17.15 -2.55
C THR A 245 22.49 16.75 -2.44
N LEU A 246 21.62 17.34 -3.24
CA LEU A 246 20.26 16.88 -3.47
C LEU A 246 20.20 16.14 -4.81
N VAL A 247 19.70 14.92 -4.83
CA VAL A 247 19.51 14.12 -6.05
C VAL A 247 18.06 13.65 -6.09
N SER A 248 17.37 13.90 -7.19
CA SER A 248 16.00 13.42 -7.40
C SER A 248 15.86 12.72 -8.74
N GLY A 249 14.99 11.71 -8.79
CA GLY A 249 14.82 10.93 -10.00
C GLY A 249 13.82 9.78 -9.86
N LEU A 250 13.96 8.80 -10.74
CA LEU A 250 13.13 7.61 -10.82
C LEU A 250 13.97 6.37 -10.56
N TYR A 251 13.42 5.47 -9.75
CA TYR A 251 13.95 4.13 -9.57
C TYR A 251 12.82 3.09 -9.60
N THR A 252 13.20 1.83 -9.72
CA THR A 252 12.26 0.71 -9.68
C THR A 252 12.80 -0.28 -8.69
N PHE A 253 11.96 -0.64 -7.73
CA PHE A 253 12.21 -1.78 -6.88
C PHE A 253 11.64 -3.02 -7.54
N SER A 254 12.30 -4.15 -7.35
CA SER A 254 11.74 -5.44 -7.68
C SER A 254 12.06 -6.46 -6.59
N TRP A 255 11.18 -7.43 -6.40
CA TRP A 255 11.40 -8.56 -5.50
C TRP A 255 10.49 -9.72 -5.91
N LEU A 256 10.68 -10.88 -5.31
CA LEU A 256 9.79 -12.01 -5.46
C LEU A 256 8.69 -11.91 -4.41
N ASP A 257 7.44 -12.01 -4.87
CA ASP A 257 6.30 -12.13 -3.98
C ASP A 257 6.47 -13.38 -3.08
N PRO A 258 6.37 -13.24 -1.75
CA PRO A 258 6.72 -14.32 -0.82
C PRO A 258 5.75 -15.51 -0.87
N VAL A 259 4.61 -15.38 -1.55
CA VAL A 259 3.58 -16.43 -1.65
C VAL A 259 3.63 -17.10 -3.02
N THR A 260 3.76 -16.31 -4.08
CA THR A 260 3.66 -16.78 -5.47
C THR A 260 5.00 -16.95 -6.16
N SER A 261 6.09 -16.43 -5.57
CA SER A 261 7.41 -16.31 -6.19
C SER A 261 7.40 -15.51 -7.51
N ALA A 262 6.32 -14.80 -7.83
CA ALA A 262 6.23 -13.96 -9.01
C ALA A 262 7.03 -12.66 -8.81
N PRO A 263 7.67 -12.12 -9.86
CA PRO A 263 8.33 -10.82 -9.77
C PRO A 263 7.34 -9.69 -9.52
N VAL A 264 7.51 -8.97 -8.42
CA VAL A 264 6.87 -7.68 -8.16
C VAL A 264 7.80 -6.58 -8.65
N VAL A 265 7.25 -5.60 -9.37
CA VAL A 265 7.99 -4.45 -9.90
C VAL A 265 7.27 -3.16 -9.51
N THR A 266 7.95 -2.28 -8.80
CA THR A 266 7.38 -1.03 -8.26
C THR A 266 8.21 0.18 -8.70
N PRO A 267 7.77 0.88 -9.77
CA PRO A 267 8.31 2.18 -10.14
C PRO A 267 7.99 3.24 -9.08
N ALA A 268 8.99 4.06 -8.77
CA ALA A 268 8.89 5.08 -7.75
C ALA A 268 9.80 6.27 -8.06
N ARG A 269 9.47 7.41 -7.44
CA ARG A 269 10.25 8.64 -7.43
C ARG A 269 11.07 8.69 -6.16
N TYR A 270 12.23 9.31 -6.26
CA TYR A 270 13.08 9.54 -5.10
C TYR A 270 13.57 10.98 -5.03
N SER A 271 13.86 11.42 -3.81
CA SER A 271 14.70 12.57 -3.51
C SER A 271 15.62 12.21 -2.33
N PHE A 272 16.93 12.28 -2.53
CA PHE A 272 17.95 12.10 -1.49
C PHE A 272 18.66 13.42 -1.24
N ALA A 273 18.71 13.86 0.03
CA ALA A 273 19.63 14.90 0.47
C ALA A 273 20.79 14.26 1.23
N VAL A 274 21.99 14.33 0.65
CA VAL A 274 23.23 13.81 1.21
C VAL A 274 24.01 14.96 1.83
N ARG A 275 24.27 14.88 3.13
CA ARG A 275 25.11 15.83 3.87
C ARG A 275 26.58 15.51 3.62
N GLN A 276 27.33 16.51 3.14
CA GLN A 276 28.77 16.43 2.86
C GLN A 276 29.63 16.84 4.07
N THR A 277 29.03 17.49 5.08
CA THR A 277 29.73 17.93 6.29
C THR A 277 29.95 16.76 7.25
N GLY A 278 31.22 16.40 7.48
CA GLY A 278 31.63 15.26 8.31
C GLY A 278 31.82 14.02 7.45
N SER A 279 33.07 13.64 7.20
CA SER A 279 33.39 12.42 6.44
C SER A 279 33.05 11.17 7.28
N PRO A 280 32.40 10.14 6.72
CA PRO A 280 31.90 10.04 5.35
C PRO A 280 30.54 10.74 5.13
N ALA A 281 30.28 11.18 3.90
CA ALA A 281 28.99 11.75 3.49
C ALA A 281 27.83 10.78 3.75
N ARG A 282 26.70 11.30 4.22
CA ARG A 282 25.55 10.49 4.69
C ARG A 282 24.21 11.09 4.27
N ILE A 283 23.22 10.22 4.10
CA ILE A 283 21.84 10.56 3.78
C ILE A 283 21.20 11.22 5.01
N SER A 284 20.76 12.47 4.85
CA SER A 284 20.04 13.23 5.88
C SER A 284 18.53 13.28 5.62
N MET A 285 18.11 13.19 4.36
CA MET A 285 16.71 13.11 3.95
C MET A 285 16.59 12.10 2.82
N HIS A 286 15.59 11.24 2.89
CA HIS A 286 15.19 10.37 1.79
C HIS A 286 13.67 10.43 1.68
N HIS A 287 13.17 10.87 0.53
CA HIS A 287 11.77 10.73 0.19
C HIS A 287 11.64 9.71 -0.94
N SER A 288 10.86 8.67 -0.71
CA SER A 288 10.46 7.65 -1.66
C SER A 288 8.95 7.70 -1.82
N SER A 289 8.46 7.80 -3.05
CA SER A 289 7.02 7.71 -3.31
C SER A 289 6.76 6.92 -4.58
N ARG A 290 5.65 6.18 -4.61
CA ARG A 290 5.19 5.58 -5.89
C ARG A 290 4.99 6.68 -6.91
N ILE A 291 5.19 6.31 -8.17
CA ILE A 291 4.69 7.13 -9.27
C ILE A 291 3.14 7.12 -9.19
N PRO A 292 2.47 8.30 -9.10
CA PRO A 292 1.02 8.38 -9.08
C PRO A 292 0.44 7.84 -10.39
N GLY A 293 -0.79 7.32 -10.35
CA GLY A 293 -1.45 6.74 -11.53
C GLY A 293 -1.35 7.64 -12.76
N ASN A 294 -0.99 7.03 -13.89
CA ASN A 294 -0.87 7.63 -15.23
C ASN A 294 0.47 8.29 -15.64
N TYR A 295 1.63 7.80 -15.17
CA TYR A 295 2.91 8.15 -15.83
C TYR A 295 3.10 7.24 -17.06
N PRO A 296 3.00 7.75 -18.30
CA PRO A 296 3.47 6.99 -19.46
C PRO A 296 4.95 6.67 -19.21
N GLY A 297 5.31 5.39 -19.33
CA GLY A 297 6.64 4.90 -18.98
C GLY A 297 7.76 5.67 -19.66
N ALA A 298 8.97 5.47 -19.14
CA ALA A 298 10.26 6.02 -19.55
C ALA A 298 10.67 5.77 -21.03
N ASP A 299 9.73 5.38 -21.90
CA ASP A 299 9.93 5.11 -23.33
C ASP A 299 9.53 6.33 -24.20
N GLN A 300 9.21 7.49 -23.60
CA GLN A 300 8.79 8.70 -24.32
C GLN A 300 9.52 10.00 -23.93
N ILE A 301 10.74 9.92 -23.39
CA ILE A 301 11.63 11.10 -23.26
C ILE A 301 13.03 10.73 -23.73
#